data_AF-A0AB73C253-F1
#
_entry.id   AF-A0AB73C253-F1
#
_cell.length_a   1.000
_cell.length_b   1.000
_cell.length_c   1.000
_cell.angle_alpha   90.00
_cell.angle_beta   90.00
_cell.angle_gamma   90.00
#
_symmetry.space_group_name_H-M   'P 1'
#
loop_
_entity.id
_entity.type
_entity.pdbx_description
1 polymer ?
#
loop_
_entity_poly.entity_id
_entity_poly.type
_entity_poly.pdbx_seq_one_letter_code
_entity_poly.pdbx_strand_id
1 'polypeptide(L)' 'MANYVLTLALKTELWHKHILEKRLNIARMIYNACLCEILKRHRKMLNSLEYKEINNLDKKEQSKRYKELDKKYLISKFE' A
#
# COMPACT_ATOMS: atom_id res chain seq x y z
N MET A 1 25.54 15.74 -31.39
CA MET A 1 24.41 16.69 -31.23
C MET A 1 24.02 16.72 -29.77
N ALA A 2 23.99 17.90 -29.15
CA ALA A 2 23.65 18.04 -27.73
C ALA A 2 22.13 18.13 -27.58
N ASN A 3 21.54 17.22 -26.80
CA ASN A 3 20.13 17.29 -26.41
C ASN A 3 20.03 18.13 -25.14
N TYR A 4 19.28 19.23 -25.19
CA TYR A 4 18.96 20.04 -24.02
C TYR A 4 17.54 19.72 -23.56
N VAL A 5 17.38 19.40 -22.28
CA VAL A 5 16.06 19.20 -21.67
C VAL A 5 15.68 20.48 -20.95
N LEU A 6 14.64 21.15 -21.44
CA LEU A 6 14.08 22.36 -20.83
C LEU A 6 12.95 21.98 -19.86
N THR A 7 13.19 22.14 -18.57
CA THR A 7 12.17 21.99 -17.52
C THR A 7 11.64 23.37 -17.12
N LEU A 8 10.47 23.75 -17.67
CA LEU A 8 9.78 24.98 -17.30
C LEU A 8 8.88 24.73 -16.09
N ALA A 9 9.02 25.55 -15.05
CA ALA A 9 8.14 25.49 -13.88
C ALA A 9 6.73 25.95 -14.26
N LEU A 10 5.73 25.14 -13.92
CA LEU A 10 4.33 25.47 -14.16
C LEU A 10 3.92 26.65 -13.26
N LYS A 11 3.72 27.84 -13.85
CA LYS A 11 3.30 29.04 -13.13
C LYS A 11 1.79 28.97 -12.86
N THR A 12 1.40 28.28 -11.80
CA THR A 12 -0.01 28.15 -11.39
C THR A 12 -0.44 29.31 -10.48
N GLU A 13 -1.58 29.90 -10.82
CA GLU A 13 -2.26 30.87 -9.94
C GLU A 13 -2.72 30.21 -8.63
N LEU A 14 -2.90 31.02 -7.59
CA LEU A 14 -3.16 30.52 -6.24
C LEU A 14 -4.42 29.65 -6.15
N TRP A 15 -5.49 30.01 -6.85
CA TRP A 15 -6.74 29.25 -6.85
C TRP A 15 -6.60 27.86 -7.49
N HIS A 16 -5.77 27.71 -8.53
CA HIS A 16 -5.45 26.41 -9.11
C HIS A 16 -4.75 25.49 -8.10
N LYS A 17 -3.84 26.05 -7.28
CA LYS A 17 -3.16 25.29 -6.22
C LYS A 17 -4.14 24.78 -5.18
N HIS A 18 -5.10 25.62 -4.75
CA HIS A 18 -6.12 25.20 -3.78
C HIS A 18 -7.03 24.09 -4.31
N ILE A 19 -7.40 24.12 -5.59
CA ILE A 19 -8.17 23.03 -6.21
C ILE A 19 -7.38 21.72 -6.22
N LEU A 20 -6.11 21.78 -6.61
CA LEU A 20 -5.22 20.62 -6.63
C LEU A 20 -5.03 20.06 -5.21
N GLU A 21 -4.76 20.92 -4.25
CA GLU A 21 -4.56 20.54 -2.85
C GLU A 21 -5.81 19.87 -2.27
N LYS A 22 -7.00 20.40 -2.53
CA LYS A 22 -8.27 19.78 -2.12
C LYS A 22 -8.42 18.37 -2.71
N ARG A 23 -8.16 18.19 -4.01
CA ARG A 23 -8.25 16.88 -4.68
C ARG A 23 -7.22 15.89 -4.15
N LEU A 24 -5.98 16.34 -3.96
CA LEU A 24 -4.90 15.51 -3.42
C LEU A 24 -5.18 15.09 -1.98
N ASN A 25 -5.73 15.99 -1.16
CA ASN A 25 -6.11 15.65 0.22
C ASN A 25 -7.21 14.59 0.26
N ILE A 26 -8.23 14.69 -0.58
CA ILE A 26 -9.28 13.66 -0.68
C ILE A 26 -8.66 12.31 -1.09
N ALA A 27 -7.82 12.29 -2.13
CA ALA A 27 -7.15 11.07 -2.57
C ALA A 27 -6.26 10.48 -1.46
N ARG A 28 -5.52 11.32 -0.74
CA ARG A 28 -4.67 10.91 0.39
C ARG A 28 -5.50 10.32 1.52
N MET A 29 -6.65 10.91 1.85
CA MET A 29 -7.55 10.39 2.87
C MET A 29 -8.08 9.00 2.50
N ILE A 30 -8.54 8.82 1.25
CA ILE A 30 -9.03 7.53 0.74
C ILE A 30 -7.91 6.49 0.80
N TYR A 31 -6.72 6.83 0.28
CA TYR A 31 -5.56 5.94 0.30
C TYR A 31 -5.19 5.53 1.73
N ASN A 32 -5.09 6.49 2.65
CA ASN A 32 -4.74 6.22 4.05
C ASN A 32 -5.79 5.37 4.75
N ALA A 33 -7.07 5.57 4.47
CA ALA A 33 -8.15 4.74 5.02
C ALA A 33 -8.01 3.28 4.58
N CYS A 34 -7.82 3.04 3.27
CA CYS A 34 -7.58 1.70 2.73
C CYS A 34 -6.32 1.06 3.32
N LEU A 35 -5.22 1.82 3.37
CA LEU A 35 -3.95 1.35 3.92
C LEU A 35 -4.08 0.97 5.41
N CYS A 36 -4.76 1.79 6.21
CA CYS A 36 -5.00 1.50 7.62
C CYS A 36 -5.74 0.17 7.81
N GLU A 37 -6.76 -0.12 7.00
CA GLU A 37 -7.49 -1.38 7.09
C GLU A 37 -6.62 -2.59 6.72
N ILE A 38 -5.82 -2.51 5.66
CA ILE A 38 -4.87 -3.58 5.28
C ILE A 38 -3.86 -3.80 6.41
N LEU A 39 -3.29 -2.73 6.98
CA LEU A 39 -2.32 -2.83 8.06
C LEU A 39 -2.92 -3.46 9.32
N LYS A 40 -4.18 -3.17 9.65
CA LYS A 40 -4.89 -3.83 10.75
C LYS A 40 -5.02 -5.34 10.51
N ARG A 41 -5.42 -5.76 9.30
CA ARG A 41 -5.51 -7.18 8.92
C ARG A 41 -4.15 -7.87 8.98
N HIS A 42 -3.12 -7.23 8.44
CA HIS A 42 -1.74 -7.73 8.47
C HIS A 42 -1.22 -7.90 9.90
N ARG A 43 -1.46 -6.93 10.79
CA ARG A 43 -1.09 -7.05 12.22
C ARG A 43 -1.82 -8.20 12.90
N LYS A 44 -3.10 -8.43 12.59
CA LYS A 44 -3.85 -9.59 13.09
C LYS A 44 -3.24 -10.91 12.59
N MET A 45 -2.82 -10.98 11.32
CA MET A 45 -2.13 -12.14 10.77
C MET A 45 -0.83 -12.42 11.55
N LEU A 46 0.04 -11.43 11.73
CA LEU A 46 1.31 -11.58 12.44
C LEU A 46 1.15 -12.05 13.89
N ASN A 47 0.09 -11.59 14.57
CA ASN A 47 -0.18 -11.96 15.96
C ASN A 47 -0.80 -13.35 16.11
N SER A 48 -1.29 -13.96 15.03
CA SER A 48 -1.84 -15.31 15.05
C SER A 48 -0.76 -16.35 15.38
N LEU A 49 -1.16 -17.43 16.08
CA LEU A 49 -0.29 -18.58 16.32
C LEU A 49 0.09 -19.27 15.01
N GLU A 50 -0.86 -19.36 14.07
CA GLU A 50 -0.66 -19.90 12.72
C GLU A 50 0.54 -19.26 12.01
N TYR A 51 0.71 -17.94 12.10
CA TYR A 51 1.85 -17.26 11.49
C TYR A 51 3.18 -17.58 12.18
N LYS A 52 3.18 -17.73 13.51
CA LYS A 52 4.38 -18.03 14.30
C LYS A 52 4.87 -19.46 14.07
N GLU A 53 3.96 -20.40 13.89
CA GLU A 53 4.28 -21.81 13.65
C GLU A 53 4.91 -22.05 12.27
N ILE A 54 4.63 -21.19 11.28
CA ILE A 54 5.20 -21.33 9.93
C ILE A 54 6.73 -21.22 9.93
N ASN A 55 7.34 -20.44 10.83
CA ASN A 55 8.80 -20.29 10.88
C ASN A 55 9.56 -21.61 11.11
N ASN A 56 8.89 -22.63 11.66
CA ASN A 56 9.50 -23.93 11.95
C ASN A 56 9.39 -24.94 10.79
N LEU A 57 8.69 -24.60 9.70
CA LEU A 57 8.48 -25.47 8.54
C LEU A 57 9.63 -25.38 7.51
N ASP A 58 9.71 -26.34 6.59
CA ASP A 58 10.63 -26.27 5.44
C ASP A 58 10.26 -25.10 4.50
N LYS A 59 11.25 -24.49 3.85
CA LYS A 59 11.08 -23.27 3.03
C LYS A 59 10.01 -23.43 1.94
N LYS A 60 9.87 -24.63 1.36
CA LYS A 60 8.85 -24.89 0.33
C LYS A 60 7.43 -24.91 0.91
N GLU A 61 7.26 -25.41 2.12
CA GLU A 61 5.97 -25.44 2.81
C GLU A 61 5.60 -24.08 3.39
N GLN A 62 6.60 -23.34 3.90
CA GLN A 62 6.43 -21.96 4.35
C GLN A 62 5.78 -21.09 3.26
N SER A 63 6.32 -21.12 2.04
CA SER A 63 5.80 -20.32 0.93
C SER A 63 4.35 -20.64 0.58
N LYS A 64 3.93 -21.92 0.68
CA LYS A 64 2.54 -22.33 0.46
C LYS A 64 1.62 -21.79 1.56
N ARG A 65 2.01 -21.98 2.82
CA ARG A 65 1.23 -21.53 3.99
C ARG A 65 1.09 -20.01 4.05
N TYR A 66 2.13 -19.26 3.69
CA TYR A 66 2.02 -17.79 3.60
C TYR A 66 1.03 -17.34 2.52
N LYS A 67 0.96 -18.03 1.38
CA LYS A 67 -0.06 -17.74 0.35
C LYS A 67 -1.48 -18.07 0.81
N GLU A 68 -1.65 -19.10 1.63
CA GLU A 68 -2.94 -19.43 2.24
C GLU A 68 -3.36 -18.37 3.26
N LEU A 69 -2.45 -17.93 4.12
CA LEU A 69 -2.70 -16.86 5.10
C LEU A 69 -3.01 -15.52 4.42
N ASP A 70 -2.27 -15.16 3.36
CA ASP A 70 -2.53 -13.95 2.58
C ASP A 70 -3.96 -13.92 2.03
N LYS A 71 -4.44 -15.05 1.49
CA LYS A 71 -5.83 -15.22 1.06
C LYS A 71 -6.83 -15.15 2.21
N LYS A 72 -6.54 -15.80 3.34
CA LYS A 72 -7.42 -15.84 4.53
C LYS A 72 -7.62 -14.45 5.13
N TYR A 73 -6.55 -13.66 5.21
CA TYR A 73 -6.57 -12.32 5.78
C TYR A 73 -6.84 -11.21 4.75
N LEU A 74 -7.01 -11.58 3.46
CA LEU A 74 -7.30 -10.66 2.36
C LEU A 74 -6.35 -9.45 2.37
N ILE A 75 -5.04 -9.72 2.42
CA ILE A 75 -4.01 -8.67 2.51
C ILE A 75 -3.68 -8.15 1.11
N SER A 76 -3.54 -9.06 0.14
CA SER A 76 -3.24 -8.72 -1.26
C SER A 76 -4.45 -8.20 -2.06
N LYS A 77 -5.67 -8.36 -1.56
CA LYS A 77 -6.91 -7.99 -2.26
C LYS A 77 -7.78 -7.10 -1.39
N PHE A 78 -8.17 -5.96 -1.94
CA PHE A 78 -9.16 -5.06 -1.36
C PHE A 78 -10.49 -5.37 -2.05
N GLU A 79 -11.36 -6.13 -1.37
CA GLU A 79 -12.78 -6.31 -1.72
C GLU A 79 -13.64 -5.35 -0.89
#